data_AF-A0A1C3YC87-F1
#
_entry.id   AF-A0A1C3YC87-F1
#
_cell.length_a   1.000
_cell.length_b   1.000
_cell.length_c   1.000
_cell.angle_alpha   90.00
_cell.angle_beta   90.00
_cell.angle_gamma   90.00
#
_symmetry.space_group_name_H-M   'P 1'
#
loop_
_entity.id
_entity.type
_entity.pdbx_description
1 polymer ?
#
loop_
_entity_poly.entity_id
_entity_poly.type
_entity_poly.pdbx_seq_one_letter_code
_entity_poly.pdbx_strand_id
1 'polypeptide(L)'
;MRSKDQTLEEVVESLSPLAVDWMDDKAAEAIAALSEIPKRDSYSRSDIEALLDQDFERGLLCSRLFLALSKDSMEAELTRILGKGGIGVKRYKSDRATFISALENLQLREAMATTVNYEPVWSDILVERLRSGRGSAIQGQRRGRGLEDFAEAMVKEVFGVSYDTRCTFTGADGKTAKCDVAVPDKSRPRIVIEVKGYGATGSKMTDIGDLDAIIDAMRRDTYLLFITKPVRVHRRGLSTLRLRHATSTEMAH
;
A
#
# COMPACT_ATOMS: atom_id res chain seq x y z
N MET A 1 3.70 29.03 34.54
CA MET A 1 2.83 28.08 33.82
C MET A 1 1.93 27.43 34.86
N ARG A 2 0.63 27.72 34.89
CA ARG A 2 -0.28 27.08 35.85
C ARG A 2 -0.64 25.70 35.29
N SER A 3 -0.39 24.64 36.05
CA SER A 3 -0.93 23.30 35.76
C SER A 3 -2.44 23.42 35.78
N LYS A 4 -3.10 22.99 34.71
CA LYS A 4 -4.55 22.91 34.63
C LYS A 4 -4.88 21.43 34.59
N ASP A 5 -5.42 20.91 35.69
CA ASP A 5 -5.84 19.52 35.75
C ASP A 5 -7.10 19.40 34.90
N GLN A 6 -7.02 18.66 33.80
CA GLN A 6 -8.16 18.35 32.94
C GLN A 6 -8.76 17.02 33.38
N THR A 7 -10.08 16.96 33.51
CA THR A 7 -10.76 15.69 33.79
C THR A 7 -10.80 14.81 32.54
N LEU A 8 -10.99 13.50 32.71
CA LEU A 8 -11.13 12.57 31.58
C LEU A 8 -12.31 12.97 30.69
N GLU A 9 -13.39 13.44 31.31
CA GLU A 9 -14.58 13.93 30.64
C GLU A 9 -14.28 15.16 29.77
N GLU A 10 -13.49 16.13 30.28
CA GLU A 10 -13.07 17.31 29.51
C GLU A 10 -12.16 16.93 28.33
N VAL A 11 -11.31 15.91 28.49
CA VAL A 11 -10.48 15.40 27.39
C VAL A 11 -11.38 14.78 26.33
N VAL A 12 -12.33 13.92 26.70
CA VAL A 12 -13.27 13.26 25.77
C VAL A 12 -14.15 14.28 25.05
N GLU A 13 -14.60 15.33 25.74
CA GLU A 13 -15.43 16.39 25.16
C GLU A 13 -14.62 17.29 24.20
N SER A 14 -13.30 17.39 24.39
CA SER A 14 -12.39 18.08 23.48
C SER A 14 -12.02 17.27 22.23
N LEU A 15 -12.30 15.97 22.22
CA LEU A 15 -12.07 15.10 21.06
C LEU A 15 -13.16 15.35 20.01
N SER A 16 -12.90 16.28 19.10
CA SER A 16 -13.62 16.34 17.84
C SER A 16 -13.03 15.33 16.84
N PRO A 17 -13.84 14.75 15.93
CA PRO A 17 -13.30 14.08 14.77
C PRO A 17 -12.39 15.07 14.03
N LEU A 18 -11.13 14.70 13.81
CA LEU A 18 -10.27 15.41 12.87
C LEU A 18 -10.97 15.30 11.50
N ALA A 19 -11.67 16.36 11.10
CA ALA A 19 -12.12 16.54 9.74
C ALA A 19 -10.85 16.69 8.90
N VAL A 20 -10.38 15.57 8.36
CA VAL A 20 -9.31 15.59 7.37
C VAL A 20 -9.90 16.28 6.15
N ASP A 21 -9.40 17.47 5.86
CA ASP A 21 -9.77 18.19 4.65
C ASP A 21 -9.29 17.36 3.45
N TRP A 22 -10.23 16.64 2.84
CA TRP A 22 -9.94 15.69 1.78
C TRP A 22 -9.89 16.38 0.41
N MET A 23 -10.39 17.62 0.33
CA MET A 23 -10.51 18.37 -0.91
C MET A 23 -9.30 19.30 -1.06
N ASP A 24 -8.26 18.79 -1.71
CA ASP A 24 -7.17 19.62 -2.20
C ASP A 24 -7.49 20.19 -3.60
N ASP A 25 -6.66 21.13 -4.08
CA ASP A 25 -6.83 21.75 -5.40
C ASP A 25 -6.93 20.70 -6.52
N LYS A 26 -6.18 19.60 -6.40
CA LYS A 26 -6.19 18.51 -7.38
C LYS A 26 -7.52 17.75 -7.39
N ALA A 27 -8.11 17.51 -6.22
CA ALA A 27 -9.41 16.89 -6.10
C ALA A 27 -10.49 17.81 -6.69
N ALA A 28 -10.45 19.11 -6.40
CA ALA A 28 -11.37 20.09 -6.97
C ALA A 28 -11.28 20.15 -8.51
N GLU A 29 -10.07 20.22 -9.06
CA GLU A 29 -9.84 20.21 -10.51
C GLU A 29 -10.30 18.91 -11.17
N ALA A 30 -10.09 17.76 -10.53
CA ALA A 30 -10.55 16.47 -11.03
C ALA A 30 -12.08 16.38 -11.04
N ILE A 31 -12.76 16.87 -10.00
CA ILE A 31 -14.23 16.92 -9.94
C ILE A 31 -14.79 17.81 -11.04
N ALA A 32 -14.18 18.98 -11.25
CA ALA A 32 -14.56 19.88 -12.33
C ALA A 32 -14.43 19.20 -13.70
N ALA A 33 -13.27 18.57 -13.97
CA ALA A 33 -13.03 17.86 -15.23
C ALA A 33 -14.02 16.69 -15.44
N LEU A 34 -14.32 15.92 -14.38
CA LEU A 34 -15.31 14.83 -14.46
C LEU A 34 -16.72 15.34 -14.78
N SER A 35 -17.09 16.52 -14.25
CA SER A 35 -18.40 17.13 -14.47
C SER A 35 -18.60 17.65 -15.90
N GLU A 36 -17.51 17.90 -16.62
CA GLU A 36 -17.52 18.33 -18.03
C GLU A 36 -17.60 17.15 -19.01
N ILE A 37 -17.41 15.92 -18.55
CA ILE A 37 -17.46 14.74 -19.43
C ILE A 37 -18.91 14.55 -19.92
N PRO A 38 -19.17 14.64 -21.23
CA PRO A 38 -20.53 14.56 -21.75
C PRO A 38 -21.06 13.13 -21.63
N LYS A 39 -22.32 12.99 -21.21
CA LYS A 39 -23.03 11.70 -21.22
C LYS A 39 -23.19 11.21 -22.66
N ARG A 40 -22.67 10.01 -22.94
CA ARG A 40 -22.68 9.37 -24.27
C ARG A 40 -22.80 7.86 -24.13
N ASP A 41 -23.41 7.19 -25.10
CA ASP A 41 -23.55 5.73 -25.12
C ASP A 41 -22.20 5.02 -25.32
N SER A 42 -21.26 5.68 -26.00
CA SER A 42 -19.91 5.16 -26.22
C SER A 42 -18.87 6.26 -26.28
N TYR A 43 -17.65 5.90 -25.91
CA TYR A 43 -16.46 6.74 -26.02
C TYR A 43 -15.48 6.16 -27.04
N SER A 44 -14.79 7.07 -27.70
CA SER A 44 -13.79 6.80 -28.73
C SER A 44 -12.37 6.90 -28.17
N ARG A 45 -11.39 6.46 -28.97
CA ARG A 45 -9.98 6.70 -28.70
C ARG A 45 -9.67 8.19 -28.50
N SER A 46 -10.25 9.04 -29.35
CA SER A 46 -10.07 10.49 -29.28
C SER A 46 -10.58 11.11 -27.98
N ASP A 47 -11.55 10.48 -27.31
CA ASP A 47 -12.03 10.97 -26.01
C ASP A 47 -11.01 10.72 -24.89
N ILE A 48 -10.32 9.55 -24.90
CA ILE A 48 -9.22 9.27 -23.96
C ILE A 48 -8.05 10.22 -24.23
N GLU A 49 -7.74 10.43 -25.50
CA GLU A 49 -6.68 11.35 -25.90
C GLU A 49 -6.96 12.79 -25.45
N ALA A 50 -8.18 13.29 -25.67
CA ALA A 50 -8.58 14.62 -25.19
C ALA A 50 -8.47 14.75 -23.67
N LEU A 51 -8.87 13.70 -22.93
CA LEU A 51 -8.77 13.64 -21.48
C LEU A 51 -7.33 13.78 -20.98
N LEU A 52 -6.36 13.15 -21.66
CA LEU A 52 -4.94 13.18 -21.29
C LEU A 52 -4.16 14.39 -21.83
N ASP A 53 -4.59 14.95 -22.96
CA ASP A 53 -3.87 16.05 -23.63
C ASP A 53 -4.05 17.39 -22.92
N GLN A 54 -5.22 17.63 -22.33
CA GLN A 54 -5.49 18.87 -21.62
C GLN A 54 -4.63 19.00 -20.35
N ASP A 55 -4.59 17.94 -19.54
CA ASP A 55 -3.66 17.76 -18.44
C ASP A 55 -3.46 16.26 -18.19
N PHE A 56 -2.23 15.78 -18.33
CA PHE A 56 -1.93 14.36 -18.26
C PHE A 56 -2.17 13.76 -16.87
N GLU A 57 -1.77 14.46 -15.80
CA GLU A 57 -1.87 13.93 -14.44
C GLU A 57 -3.34 13.90 -13.98
N ARG A 58 -4.10 14.95 -14.29
CA ARG A 58 -5.54 15.02 -14.04
C ARG A 58 -6.31 14.03 -14.91
N GLY A 59 -5.97 13.91 -16.19
CA GLY A 59 -6.59 12.95 -17.10
C GLY A 59 -6.35 11.51 -16.68
N LEU A 60 -5.12 11.20 -16.22
CA LEU A 60 -4.78 9.90 -15.67
C LEU A 60 -5.51 9.62 -14.35
N LEU A 61 -5.68 10.64 -13.50
CA LEU A 61 -6.50 10.56 -12.30
C LEU A 61 -7.97 10.25 -12.64
N CYS A 62 -8.58 10.96 -13.60
CA CYS A 62 -9.95 10.70 -14.06
C CYS A 62 -10.09 9.27 -14.62
N SER A 63 -9.14 8.85 -15.46
CA SER A 63 -9.10 7.49 -16.01
C SER A 63 -9.10 6.44 -14.91
N ARG A 64 -8.27 6.65 -13.87
CA ARG A 64 -8.19 5.77 -12.72
C ARG A 64 -9.51 5.68 -11.93
N LEU A 65 -10.23 6.80 -11.80
CA LEU A 65 -11.52 6.86 -11.11
C LEU A 65 -12.59 6.05 -11.86
N PHE A 66 -12.69 6.18 -13.19
CA PHE A 66 -13.58 5.34 -13.99
C PHE A 66 -13.27 3.85 -13.88
N LEU A 67 -11.98 3.51 -13.83
CA LEU A 67 -11.53 2.12 -13.67
C LEU A 67 -11.67 1.60 -12.23
N ALA A 68 -12.08 2.45 -11.26
CA ALA A 68 -12.10 2.15 -9.83
C ALA A 68 -10.76 1.59 -9.29
N LEU A 69 -9.64 2.05 -9.85
CA LEU A 69 -8.30 1.60 -9.46
C LEU A 69 -7.70 2.50 -8.39
N SER A 70 -6.94 1.92 -7.45
CA SER A 70 -6.04 2.73 -6.61
C SER A 70 -4.85 3.25 -7.41
N LYS A 71 -4.11 4.23 -6.89
CA LYS A 71 -2.87 4.71 -7.52
C LYS A 71 -1.93 3.53 -7.82
N ASP A 72 -1.63 2.73 -6.81
CA ASP A 72 -0.72 1.59 -6.92
C ASP A 72 -1.22 0.53 -7.90
N SER A 73 -2.53 0.28 -7.94
CA SER A 73 -3.15 -0.67 -8.88
C SER A 73 -3.00 -0.18 -10.32
N MET A 74 -3.26 1.11 -10.56
CA MET A 74 -3.07 1.74 -11.87
C MET A 74 -1.61 1.66 -12.31
N GLU A 75 -0.67 1.97 -11.40
CA GLU A 75 0.76 1.88 -11.71
C GLU A 75 1.20 0.44 -12.02
N ALA A 76 0.68 -0.54 -11.28
CA ALA A 76 0.97 -1.94 -11.52
C ALA A 76 0.45 -2.42 -12.89
N GLU A 77 -0.81 -2.12 -13.22
CA GLU A 77 -1.41 -2.48 -14.50
C GLU A 77 -0.72 -1.81 -15.68
N LEU A 78 -0.49 -0.49 -15.61
CA LEU A 78 0.22 0.22 -16.67
C LEU A 78 1.65 -0.28 -16.83
N THR A 79 2.37 -0.59 -15.74
CA THR A 79 3.72 -1.17 -15.82
C THR A 79 3.68 -2.55 -16.48
N ARG A 80 2.68 -3.37 -16.15
CA ARG A 80 2.50 -4.71 -16.72
C ARG A 80 2.22 -4.65 -18.23
N ILE A 81 1.39 -3.71 -18.68
CA ILE A 81 0.98 -3.60 -20.09
C ILE A 81 2.03 -2.87 -20.92
N LEU A 82 2.58 -1.75 -20.42
CA LEU A 82 3.53 -0.92 -21.17
C LEU A 82 4.97 -1.42 -21.08
N GLY A 83 5.29 -2.25 -20.08
CA GLY A 83 6.63 -2.79 -19.88
C GLY A 83 7.67 -1.71 -19.55
N LYS A 84 8.82 -1.78 -20.24
CA LYS A 84 9.94 -0.84 -20.04
C LYS A 84 9.60 0.53 -20.68
N GLY A 85 9.97 1.62 -20.01
CA GLY A 85 9.77 2.99 -20.53
C GLY A 85 8.97 3.91 -19.60
N GLY A 86 8.40 3.36 -18.52
CA GLY A 86 7.65 4.11 -17.51
C GLY A 86 6.19 4.36 -17.91
N ILE A 87 5.47 5.04 -17.03
CA ILE A 87 3.99 5.21 -17.10
C ILE A 87 3.55 6.68 -17.02
N GLY A 88 4.49 7.62 -17.02
CA GLY A 88 4.21 9.05 -16.88
C GLY A 88 4.15 9.80 -18.20
N VAL A 89 3.94 11.12 -18.13
CA VAL A 89 3.74 12.01 -19.29
C VAL A 89 4.80 11.88 -20.38
N LYS A 90 6.07 11.58 -20.02
CA LYS A 90 7.15 11.37 -21.00
C LYS A 90 6.90 10.15 -21.88
N ARG A 91 6.41 9.05 -21.30
CA ARG A 91 6.03 7.85 -22.06
C ARG A 91 4.83 8.16 -22.96
N TYR A 92 3.82 8.84 -22.43
CA TYR A 92 2.65 9.25 -23.20
C TYR A 92 3.03 10.09 -24.43
N LYS A 93 3.88 11.11 -24.25
CA LYS A 93 4.32 11.98 -25.36
C LYS A 93 5.20 11.28 -26.40
N SER A 94 5.99 10.28 -26.00
CA SER A 94 6.91 9.58 -26.90
C SER A 94 6.28 8.42 -27.65
N ASP A 95 5.25 7.79 -27.07
CA ASP A 95 4.59 6.61 -27.62
C ASP A 95 3.10 6.62 -27.24
N ARG A 96 2.43 7.65 -27.76
CA ARG A 96 1.02 7.94 -27.46
C ARG A 96 0.10 6.78 -27.81
N ALA A 97 0.27 6.20 -29.00
CA ALA A 97 -0.58 5.11 -29.48
C ALA A 97 -0.52 3.91 -28.53
N THR A 98 0.66 3.50 -28.08
CA THR A 98 0.82 2.37 -27.15
C THR A 98 0.25 2.70 -25.77
N PHE A 99 0.43 3.93 -25.30
CA PHE A 99 -0.14 4.36 -24.01
C PHE A 99 -1.68 4.31 -24.02
N ILE A 100 -2.30 4.84 -25.08
CA ILE A 100 -3.75 4.82 -25.25
C ILE A 100 -4.26 3.38 -25.40
N SER A 101 -3.58 2.54 -26.19
CA SER A 101 -3.91 1.11 -26.29
C SER A 101 -3.85 0.41 -24.92
N ALA A 102 -2.95 0.82 -24.01
CA ALA A 102 -2.91 0.25 -22.67
C ALA A 102 -4.14 0.62 -21.84
N LEU A 103 -4.67 1.85 -21.98
CA LEU A 103 -5.93 2.25 -21.33
C LEU A 103 -7.15 1.58 -21.96
N GLU A 104 -7.14 1.39 -23.27
CA GLU A 104 -8.16 0.60 -23.98
C GLU A 104 -8.15 -0.87 -23.53
N ASN A 105 -6.96 -1.47 -23.32
CA ASN A 105 -6.81 -2.82 -22.78
C ASN A 105 -7.33 -2.95 -21.34
N LEU A 106 -7.39 -1.84 -20.59
CA LEU A 106 -8.02 -1.77 -19.27
C LEU A 106 -9.52 -1.50 -19.34
N GLN A 107 -10.11 -1.48 -20.55
CA GLN A 107 -11.53 -1.24 -20.79
C GLN A 107 -12.02 0.14 -20.32
N LEU A 108 -11.16 1.16 -20.44
CA LEU A 108 -11.49 2.50 -19.97
C LEU A 108 -12.74 3.08 -20.66
N ARG A 109 -12.93 2.84 -21.97
CA ARG A 109 -14.06 3.41 -22.72
C ARG A 109 -15.39 2.83 -22.24
N GLU A 110 -15.40 1.53 -22.00
CA GLU A 110 -16.53 0.77 -21.48
C GLU A 110 -16.85 1.20 -20.04
N ALA A 111 -15.81 1.39 -19.21
CA ALA A 111 -15.97 1.89 -17.84
C ALA A 111 -16.53 3.31 -17.80
N MET A 112 -16.05 4.21 -18.68
CA MET A 112 -16.59 5.55 -18.84
C MET A 112 -18.07 5.51 -19.24
N ALA A 113 -18.42 4.80 -20.32
CA ALA A 113 -19.79 4.67 -20.80
C ALA A 113 -20.73 4.11 -19.73
N THR A 114 -20.31 3.06 -19.02
CA THR A 114 -21.09 2.48 -17.93
C THR A 114 -21.33 3.48 -16.81
N THR A 115 -20.29 4.22 -16.40
CA THR A 115 -20.34 5.12 -15.25
C THR A 115 -21.18 6.36 -15.52
N VAL A 116 -21.01 7.03 -16.66
CA VAL A 116 -21.75 8.27 -16.98
C VAL A 116 -23.24 8.03 -17.24
N ASN A 117 -23.59 6.81 -17.65
CA ASN A 117 -24.98 6.42 -17.90
C ASN A 117 -25.64 5.76 -16.69
N TYR A 118 -24.89 5.54 -15.61
CA TYR A 118 -25.42 4.97 -14.39
C TYR A 118 -26.41 5.93 -13.72
N GLU A 119 -27.57 5.42 -13.32
CA GLU A 119 -28.56 6.15 -12.53
C GLU A 119 -28.41 5.75 -11.05
N PRO A 120 -27.74 6.59 -10.22
CA PRO A 120 -27.44 6.20 -8.86
C PRO A 120 -28.70 6.19 -7.99
N VAL A 121 -28.82 5.14 -7.17
CA VAL A 121 -29.81 5.05 -6.11
C VAL A 121 -29.15 5.27 -4.75
N TRP A 122 -29.94 5.63 -3.73
CA TRP A 122 -29.42 5.93 -2.39
C TRP A 122 -28.60 4.80 -1.78
N SER A 123 -28.90 3.54 -2.12
CA SER A 123 -28.17 2.37 -1.63
C SER A 123 -26.73 2.32 -2.15
N ASP A 124 -26.44 2.89 -3.32
CA ASP A 124 -25.09 2.92 -3.90
C ASP A 124 -24.15 3.76 -3.04
N ILE A 125 -24.66 4.84 -2.47
CA ILE A 125 -23.91 5.68 -1.52
C ILE A 125 -23.49 4.83 -0.30
N LEU A 126 -24.38 3.96 0.20
CA LEU A 126 -24.06 3.10 1.34
C LEU A 126 -23.11 1.96 0.95
N VAL A 127 -23.26 1.38 -0.25
CA VAL A 127 -22.33 0.38 -0.80
C VAL A 127 -20.94 0.97 -0.94
N GLU A 128 -20.81 2.19 -1.45
CA GLU A 128 -19.51 2.86 -1.60
C GLU A 128 -18.90 3.27 -0.26
N ARG A 129 -19.70 3.63 0.75
CA ARG A 129 -19.22 3.81 2.13
C ARG A 129 -18.71 2.51 2.75
N LEU A 130 -19.41 1.39 2.51
CA LEU A 130 -18.95 0.06 2.94
C LEU A 130 -17.67 -0.35 2.19
N ARG A 131 -17.57 -0.06 0.89
CA ARG A 131 -16.38 -0.37 0.08
C ARG A 131 -15.17 0.45 0.54
N SER A 132 -15.33 1.76 0.72
CA SER A 132 -14.25 2.65 1.13
C SER A 132 -13.79 2.40 2.57
N GLY A 133 -14.72 2.12 3.50
CA GLY A 133 -14.39 1.75 4.88
C GLY A 133 -13.95 0.29 5.03
N ARG A 134 -14.92 -0.63 4.98
CA ARG A 134 -14.70 -2.07 5.23
C ARG A 134 -13.92 -2.75 4.11
N GLY A 135 -14.19 -2.41 2.85
CA GLY A 135 -13.47 -2.99 1.71
C GLY A 135 -11.97 -2.69 1.74
N SER A 136 -11.59 -1.45 2.08
CA SER A 136 -10.20 -1.06 2.30
C SER A 136 -9.53 -1.88 3.41
N ALA A 137 -10.22 -2.08 4.55
CA ALA A 137 -9.71 -2.90 5.64
C ALA A 137 -9.53 -4.38 5.24
N ILE A 138 -10.49 -4.98 4.53
CA ILE A 138 -10.37 -6.36 4.05
C ILE A 138 -9.21 -6.52 3.06
N GLN A 139 -9.03 -5.56 2.15
CA GLN A 139 -7.91 -5.57 1.21
C GLN A 139 -6.57 -5.43 1.94
N GLY A 140 -6.47 -4.53 2.93
CA GLY A 140 -5.29 -4.41 3.77
C GLY A 140 -4.93 -5.71 4.50
N GLN A 141 -5.92 -6.37 5.10
CA GLN A 141 -5.72 -7.67 5.75
C GLN A 141 -5.27 -8.76 4.77
N ARG A 142 -5.89 -8.84 3.58
CA ARG A 142 -5.48 -9.81 2.55
C ARG A 142 -4.05 -9.56 2.05
N ARG A 143 -3.65 -8.29 1.91
CA ARG A 143 -2.28 -7.91 1.54
C ARG A 143 -1.25 -8.30 2.61
N GLY A 144 -1.58 -8.14 3.89
CA GLY A 144 -0.74 -8.59 5.01
C GLY A 144 -0.53 -10.11 4.97
N ARG A 145 -1.64 -10.86 4.98
CA ARG A 145 -1.59 -12.34 4.90
C ARG A 145 -0.84 -12.85 3.67
N GLY A 146 -1.09 -12.28 2.49
CA GLY A 146 -0.41 -12.72 1.28
C GLY A 146 1.12 -12.51 1.30
N LEU A 147 1.61 -11.51 2.04
CA LEU A 147 3.07 -11.31 2.21
C LEU A 147 3.65 -12.30 3.23
N GLU A 148 2.92 -12.58 4.32
CA GLU A 148 3.28 -13.63 5.29
C GLU A 148 3.37 -15.00 4.60
N ASP A 149 2.35 -15.37 3.82
CA ASP A 149 2.29 -16.65 3.10
C ASP A 149 3.47 -16.79 2.10
N PHE A 150 3.82 -15.71 1.40
CA PHE A 150 4.96 -15.68 0.49
C PHE A 150 6.30 -15.82 1.23
N ALA A 151 6.47 -15.14 2.37
CA ALA A 151 7.65 -15.25 3.20
C ALA A 151 7.81 -16.67 3.75
N GLU A 152 6.73 -17.27 4.25
CA GLU A 152 6.75 -18.63 4.78
C GLU A 152 7.10 -19.66 3.69
N ALA A 153 6.57 -19.51 2.47
CA ALA A 153 6.91 -20.39 1.35
C ALA A 153 8.42 -20.39 1.06
N MET A 154 9.08 -19.23 1.08
CA MET A 154 10.53 -19.12 0.91
C MET A 154 11.30 -19.75 2.08
N VAL A 155 10.85 -19.53 3.32
CA VAL A 155 11.46 -20.16 4.50
C VAL A 155 11.40 -21.68 4.40
N LYS A 156 10.23 -22.21 4.03
CA LYS A 156 10.01 -23.64 3.87
C LYS A 156 10.89 -24.24 2.77
N GLU A 157 11.07 -23.51 1.67
CA GLU A 157 11.97 -23.91 0.58
C GLU A 157 13.43 -24.00 1.04
N VAL A 158 13.90 -23.04 1.84
CA VAL A 158 15.30 -22.96 2.28
C VAL A 158 15.61 -23.86 3.49
N PHE A 159 14.71 -23.91 4.47
CA PHE A 159 14.94 -24.53 5.78
C PHE A 159 14.11 -25.80 6.04
N GLY A 160 13.28 -26.23 5.08
CA GLY A 160 12.43 -27.41 5.23
C GLY A 160 11.30 -27.17 6.24
N VAL A 161 11.07 -28.10 7.16
CA VAL A 161 10.03 -27.99 8.22
C VAL A 161 10.58 -27.56 9.58
N SER A 162 11.87 -27.24 9.66
CA SER A 162 12.56 -26.91 10.90
C SER A 162 12.48 -25.41 11.18
N TYR A 163 11.27 -24.93 11.47
CA TYR A 163 11.00 -23.55 11.90
C TYR A 163 9.67 -23.46 12.66
N ASP A 164 9.54 -22.44 13.51
CA ASP A 164 8.29 -22.07 14.17
C ASP A 164 7.71 -20.80 13.51
N THR A 165 6.39 -20.75 13.29
CA THR A 165 5.67 -19.56 12.78
C THR A 165 4.86 -18.84 13.85
N ARG A 166 4.65 -17.53 13.69
CA ARG A 166 3.82 -16.67 14.55
C ARG A 166 4.06 -16.94 16.04
N CYS A 167 5.32 -16.93 16.43
CA CYS A 167 5.77 -17.41 17.73
C CYS A 167 6.34 -16.30 18.58
N THR A 168 6.51 -16.59 19.87
CA THR A 168 7.33 -15.78 20.77
C THR A 168 8.63 -16.56 20.99
N PHE A 169 9.75 -15.99 20.57
CA PHE A 169 11.06 -16.64 20.72
C PHE A 169 11.74 -16.23 22.04
N THR A 170 12.66 -17.06 22.51
CA THR A 170 13.53 -16.79 23.65
C THR A 170 14.93 -16.41 23.19
N GLY A 171 15.43 -15.28 23.66
CA GLY A 171 16.70 -14.72 23.27
C GLY A 171 17.67 -14.50 24.44
N ALA A 172 18.42 -13.40 24.42
CA ALA A 172 19.45 -13.10 25.42
C ALA A 172 18.82 -12.93 26.81
N ASP A 173 19.49 -13.48 27.83
CA ASP A 173 19.12 -13.32 29.25
C ASP A 173 17.66 -13.70 29.57
N GLY A 174 17.08 -14.62 28.79
CA GLY A 174 15.69 -15.07 28.95
C GLY A 174 14.63 -14.10 28.43
N LYS A 175 15.04 -13.00 27.78
CA LYS A 175 14.11 -12.06 27.12
C LYS A 175 13.35 -12.77 26.01
N THR A 176 12.14 -12.30 25.76
CA THR A 176 11.26 -12.86 24.73
C THR A 176 10.64 -11.79 23.87
N ALA A 177 10.52 -12.05 22.58
CA ALA A 177 9.84 -11.16 21.63
C ALA A 177 9.00 -11.98 20.63
N LYS A 178 7.96 -11.35 20.09
CA LYS A 178 7.15 -11.93 19.03
C LYS A 178 7.86 -11.81 17.69
N CYS A 179 7.72 -12.82 16.85
CA CYS A 179 8.15 -12.76 15.46
C CYS A 179 7.28 -13.66 14.58
N ASP A 180 7.32 -13.40 13.28
CA ASP A 180 6.59 -14.22 12.30
C ASP A 180 7.24 -15.59 12.08
N VAL A 181 8.58 -15.69 12.08
CA VAL A 181 9.29 -16.97 11.96
C VAL A 181 10.52 -17.02 12.86
N ALA A 182 10.77 -18.18 13.46
CA ALA A 182 11.99 -18.50 14.18
C ALA A 182 12.61 -19.81 13.64
N VAL A 183 13.89 -19.77 13.27
CA VAL A 183 14.64 -20.92 12.71
C VAL A 183 15.85 -21.22 13.60
N PRO A 184 16.13 -22.49 13.96
CA PRO A 184 15.34 -23.68 13.64
C PRO A 184 14.08 -23.82 14.50
N ASP A 185 14.02 -23.14 15.65
CA ASP A 185 12.89 -23.16 16.56
C ASP A 185 12.90 -21.89 17.42
N LYS A 186 11.78 -21.64 18.11
CA LYS A 186 11.58 -20.46 18.97
C LYS A 186 12.39 -20.46 20.27
N SER A 187 12.87 -21.61 20.74
CA SER A 187 13.60 -21.69 22.02
C SER A 187 15.06 -21.26 21.89
N ARG A 188 15.67 -21.52 20.72
CA ARG A 188 17.05 -21.13 20.43
C ARG A 188 17.22 -20.72 18.95
N PRO A 189 16.56 -19.63 18.51
CA PRO A 189 16.62 -19.23 17.11
C PRO A 189 18.03 -18.75 16.73
N ARG A 190 18.46 -19.18 15.54
CA ARG A 190 19.60 -18.65 14.79
C ARG A 190 19.16 -17.58 13.80
N ILE A 191 17.93 -17.65 13.33
CA ILE A 191 17.32 -16.65 12.46
C ILE A 191 15.93 -16.33 13.00
N VAL A 192 15.62 -15.04 13.09
CA VAL A 192 14.29 -14.52 13.35
C VAL A 192 13.87 -13.71 12.13
N ILE A 193 12.63 -13.91 11.67
CA ILE A 193 12.09 -13.22 10.50
C ILE A 193 10.83 -12.47 10.93
N GLU A 194 10.75 -11.21 10.52
CA GLU A 194 9.60 -10.34 10.73
C GLU A 194 9.14 -9.80 9.37
N VAL A 195 7.83 -9.89 9.11
CA VAL A 195 7.19 -9.57 7.84
C VAL A 195 6.22 -8.40 8.05
N LYS A 196 6.50 -7.27 7.40
CA LYS A 196 5.60 -6.09 7.47
C LYS A 196 5.17 -5.66 6.06
N GLY A 197 3.87 -5.76 5.80
CA GLY A 197 3.24 -5.37 4.54
C GLY A 197 2.85 -3.89 4.50
N TYR A 198 3.32 -3.14 3.50
CA TYR A 198 2.87 -1.76 3.28
C TYR A 198 1.36 -1.70 2.98
N GLY A 199 0.63 -0.88 3.73
CA GLY A 199 -0.83 -0.74 3.58
C GLY A 199 -1.64 -1.93 4.11
N ALA A 200 -1.03 -2.82 4.92
CA ALA A 200 -1.77 -3.85 5.64
C ALA A 200 -2.40 -3.26 6.92
N THR A 201 -3.63 -3.68 7.23
CA THR A 201 -4.35 -3.19 8.41
C THR A 201 -3.69 -3.70 9.68
N GLY A 202 -3.29 -2.79 10.58
CA GLY A 202 -2.63 -3.12 11.86
C GLY A 202 -1.11 -3.32 11.78
N SER A 203 -0.51 -3.18 10.60
CA SER A 203 0.94 -3.34 10.39
C SER A 203 1.47 -2.06 9.76
N LYS A 204 1.74 -1.04 10.59
CA LYS A 204 2.31 0.22 10.11
C LYS A 204 3.82 0.06 10.01
N MET A 205 4.43 0.48 8.90
CA MET A 205 5.90 0.58 8.80
C MET A 205 6.51 1.52 9.86
N THR A 206 5.69 2.41 10.44
CA THR A 206 6.07 3.32 11.53
C THR A 206 6.01 2.65 12.90
N ASP A 207 5.34 1.51 13.04
CA ASP A 207 5.31 0.72 14.27
C ASP A 207 6.56 -0.17 14.30
N ILE A 208 7.72 0.48 14.47
CA ILE A 208 9.05 -0.12 14.64
C ILE A 208 9.15 -0.85 16.00
N GLY A 209 8.19 -0.65 16.91
CA GLY A 209 8.21 -1.21 18.26
C GLY A 209 8.35 -2.73 18.33
N ASP A 210 7.82 -3.48 17.37
CA ASP A 210 8.02 -4.92 17.30
C ASP A 210 9.48 -5.27 16.92
N LEU A 211 10.12 -4.48 16.05
CA LEU A 211 11.52 -4.67 15.68
C LEU A 211 12.47 -4.31 16.82
N ASP A 212 12.19 -3.23 17.56
CA ASP A 212 13.00 -2.85 18.72
C ASP A 212 12.93 -3.92 19.81
N ALA A 213 11.74 -4.49 20.05
CA ALA A 213 11.57 -5.62 20.96
C ALA A 213 12.34 -6.88 20.49
N ILE A 214 12.32 -7.18 19.19
CA ILE A 214 13.09 -8.29 18.62
C ILE A 214 14.60 -8.03 18.80
N ILE A 215 15.09 -6.85 18.46
CA ILE A 215 16.51 -6.47 18.57
C ILE A 215 16.98 -6.53 20.02
N ASP A 216 16.19 -6.04 20.98
CA ASP A 216 16.51 -6.09 22.40
C ASP A 216 16.51 -7.51 22.97
N ALA A 217 15.65 -8.38 22.45
CA ALA A 217 15.58 -9.78 22.86
C ALA A 217 16.66 -10.65 22.20
N MET A 218 17.14 -10.34 20.99
CA MET A 218 18.01 -11.24 20.22
C MET A 218 19.33 -11.58 20.90
N ARG A 219 19.78 -12.83 20.72
CA ARG A 219 21.14 -13.25 21.08
C ARG A 219 22.13 -12.75 20.02
N ARG A 220 23.39 -12.58 20.40
CA ARG A 220 24.46 -12.13 19.49
C ARG A 220 24.67 -13.04 18.26
N ASP A 221 24.27 -14.31 18.35
CA ASP A 221 24.36 -15.31 17.28
C ASP A 221 23.04 -15.54 16.53
N THR A 222 22.04 -14.69 16.76
CA THR A 222 20.76 -14.66 16.05
C THR A 222 20.79 -13.58 14.96
N TYR A 223 20.31 -13.90 13.76
CA TYR A 223 20.16 -12.96 12.65
C TYR A 223 18.71 -12.51 12.51
N LEU A 224 18.49 -11.24 12.19
CA LEU A 224 17.16 -10.69 11.88
C LEU A 224 17.02 -10.50 10.38
N LEU A 225 16.01 -11.16 9.79
CA LEU A 225 15.57 -10.94 8.42
C LEU A 225 14.26 -10.17 8.44
N PHE A 226 14.30 -8.93 7.95
CA PHE A 226 13.10 -8.11 7.83
C PHE A 226 12.59 -8.12 6.38
N ILE A 227 11.39 -8.66 6.18
CA ILE A 227 10.75 -8.75 4.87
C ILE A 227 9.68 -7.67 4.79
N THR A 228 9.82 -6.79 3.79
CA THR A 228 8.82 -5.78 3.51
C THR A 228 8.63 -5.62 2.00
N LYS A 229 7.42 -5.24 1.59
CA LYS A 229 7.19 -4.82 0.21
C LYS A 229 7.94 -3.51 -0.03
N PRO A 230 8.68 -3.34 -1.12
CA PRO A 230 9.37 -2.08 -1.38
C PRO A 230 8.35 -0.94 -1.45
N VAL A 231 8.51 0.06 -0.58
CA VAL A 231 7.92 1.39 -0.79
C VAL A 231 8.73 2.01 -1.94
N ARG A 232 8.09 2.29 -3.08
CA ARG A 232 8.74 3.05 -4.16
C ARG A 232 8.96 4.49 -3.71
N VAL A 233 10.01 4.75 -2.94
CA VAL A 233 10.66 6.06 -2.91
C VAL A 233 11.59 6.10 -4.11
N HIS A 234 11.45 7.13 -4.93
CA HIS A 234 12.12 7.31 -6.21
C HIS A 234 13.66 7.20 -6.08
N ARG A 235 14.21 5.98 -6.22
CA ARG A 235 15.61 5.70 -6.57
C ARG A 235 15.72 4.28 -7.13
N ARG A 236 16.64 4.12 -8.08
CA ARG A 236 16.71 3.07 -9.11
C ARG A 236 16.56 1.65 -8.57
N GLY A 237 15.88 0.82 -9.37
CA GLY A 237 15.48 -0.55 -9.09
C GLY A 237 16.52 -1.40 -8.39
N LEU A 238 16.13 -1.90 -7.22
CA LEU A 238 16.53 -3.17 -6.64
C LEU A 238 15.37 -3.60 -5.72
N SER A 239 14.92 -4.84 -5.84
CA SER A 239 14.28 -5.53 -4.73
C SER A 239 15.34 -5.64 -3.63
N THR A 240 15.34 -4.69 -2.68
CA THR A 240 16.36 -4.67 -1.63
C THR A 240 15.97 -5.67 -0.54
N LEU A 241 16.51 -6.89 -0.59
CA LEU A 241 16.74 -7.68 0.62
C LEU A 241 17.77 -6.89 1.45
N ARG A 242 17.34 -6.12 2.45
CA ARG A 242 18.28 -5.49 3.38
C ARG A 242 18.64 -6.51 4.46
N LEU A 243 19.71 -7.26 4.23
CA LEU A 243 20.47 -7.88 5.30
C LEU A 243 21.12 -6.74 6.11
N ARG A 244 20.47 -6.31 7.21
CA ARG A 244 21.16 -5.47 8.19
C ARG A 244 21.85 -6.39 9.18
N HIS A 245 23.18 -6.42 9.14
CA HIS A 245 23.97 -6.99 10.21
C HIS A 245 23.98 -5.96 11.35
N ALA A 246 23.01 -6.02 12.26
CA ALA A 246 23.04 -5.17 13.45
C ALA A 246 23.94 -5.83 14.49
N THR A 247 25.21 -5.46 14.54
CA THR A 247 26.03 -5.63 15.74
C THR A 247 25.81 -4.43 16.64
N SER A 248 25.66 -4.65 17.95
CA SER A 248 25.33 -3.68 19.01
C SER A 248 26.34 -2.52 19.20
N THR A 249 27.19 -2.24 18.21
CA THR A 249 28.27 -1.24 18.27
C THR A 249 28.10 -0.10 17.26
N GLU A 250 27.16 -0.18 16.30
CA GLU A 250 27.06 0.81 15.20
C GLU A 250 25.95 1.86 15.33
N MET A 251 25.25 1.97 16.46
CA MET A 251 24.21 3.01 16.66
C MET A 251 24.45 3.93 17.87
N ALA A 252 25.72 4.17 18.19
CA ALA A 252 26.12 5.23 19.12
C ALA A 252 26.82 6.37 18.34
N HIS A 253 26.10 7.01 17.41
CA HIS A 253 26.36 8.36 16.90
C HIS A 253 25.12 8.93 16.21
#